data_AF-A0A7S1D858-F1
#
_entry.id   AF-A0A7S1D858-F1
#
_cell.length_a   1.000
_cell.length_b   1.000
_cell.length_c   1.000
_cell.angle_alpha   90.00
_cell.angle_beta   90.00
_cell.angle_gamma   90.00
#
_symmetry.space_group_name_H-M   'P 1'
#
loop_
_entity.id
_entity.type
_entity.pdbx_description
1 polymer ?
#
loop_
_entity_poly.entity_id
_entity_poly.type
_entity_poly.pdbx_seq_one_letter_code
_entity_poly.pdbx_strand_id
1 'polypeptide(L)'
;MTRRIEDWSGRGLRDLLDHPQIVTPLDPFVTLHDDPLRVLRAIRFAVRLGYPMDSALERACRSPRIQERLRIKVSRERVGKELEGMFKGKNANPRQALLTIGRLDLSSSVFLMPNESTVVEDEDGGSIEIRHHQSGQEQTSDVEQGWKASQRVLQLMDAPCLQSSTTTTTTTSSSSQFDLRLWVLAVYLLPFRKVTYVDRKNKTHLVAEYMIRESIKFKNKDVVAINSIMESVDGFARLLLENSNVGSLSRLEAGLLLRSTRELWVTALWVAVVLQKWRQGNEQQQQQQRDWSAAGKAMQEQIQVSLQLDHCWKMRPMLDGRALIQALNLPKGPIVGLFMEEQIKWMLLHPDGTKEDCQDHLEQFQKQQAQQEQ
;
A
#
# COMPACT_ATOMS: atom_id res chain seq x y z
N MET A 1 16.08 46.09 10.94
CA MET A 1 15.68 45.39 9.70
C MET A 1 15.09 46.42 8.75
N THR A 2 15.63 46.56 7.54
CA THR A 2 15.31 47.62 6.56
C THR A 2 13.91 47.52 5.93
N ARG A 3 13.15 46.44 6.19
CA ARG A 3 11.84 46.14 5.57
C ARG A 3 11.83 46.18 4.03
N ARG A 4 13.00 46.03 3.39
CA ARG A 4 13.15 45.93 1.93
C ARG A 4 13.31 44.48 1.52
N ILE A 5 12.74 44.11 0.37
CA ILE A 5 12.89 42.78 -0.24
C ILE A 5 14.08 42.82 -1.20
N GLU A 6 14.98 41.84 -1.08
CA GLU A 6 16.09 41.65 -2.00
C GLU A 6 15.82 40.44 -2.90
N ASP A 7 15.64 40.68 -4.20
CA ASP A 7 15.45 39.64 -5.21
C ASP A 7 16.56 39.72 -6.26
N TRP A 8 17.69 39.10 -5.94
CA TRP A 8 18.86 39.04 -6.82
C TRP A 8 18.65 38.18 -8.07
N SER A 9 17.58 37.37 -8.11
CA SER A 9 17.22 36.62 -9.31
C SER A 9 16.51 37.50 -10.35
N GLY A 10 15.99 38.66 -9.93
CA GLY A 10 15.20 39.57 -10.75
C GLY A 10 13.83 39.02 -11.17
N ARG A 11 13.47 37.81 -10.71
CA ARG A 11 12.26 37.09 -11.11
C ARG A 11 11.54 36.38 -9.97
N GLY A 12 12.15 36.25 -8.80
CA GLY A 12 11.62 35.50 -7.67
C GLY A 12 10.28 36.03 -7.16
N LEU A 13 10.10 37.36 -7.11
CA LEU A 13 8.79 37.95 -6.77
C LEU A 13 7.74 37.69 -7.85
N ARG A 14 8.12 37.84 -9.12
CA ARG A 14 7.24 37.59 -10.26
C ARG A 14 6.79 36.11 -10.31
N ASP A 15 7.73 35.18 -10.12
CA ASP A 15 7.49 33.74 -10.11
C ASP A 15 6.70 33.27 -8.87
N LEU A 16 6.62 34.11 -7.82
CA LEU A 16 5.84 33.85 -6.61
C LEU A 16 4.42 34.42 -6.70
N LEU A 17 4.28 35.65 -7.22
CA LEU A 17 3.02 36.42 -7.15
C LEU A 17 2.29 36.49 -8.49
N ASP A 18 2.99 36.83 -9.57
CA ASP A 18 2.37 37.15 -10.87
C ASP A 18 2.23 35.91 -11.76
N HIS A 19 3.23 35.03 -11.74
CA HIS A 19 3.28 33.77 -12.48
C HIS A 19 3.79 32.64 -11.58
N PRO A 20 2.98 32.14 -10.63
CA PRO A 20 3.36 31.07 -9.73
C PRO A 20 4.01 29.87 -10.43
N GLN A 21 5.31 29.65 -10.22
CA GLN A 21 6.04 28.52 -10.79
C GLN A 21 7.30 28.14 -9.99
N ILE A 22 7.70 26.88 -10.07
CA ILE A 22 8.95 26.39 -9.51
C ILE A 22 10.05 26.44 -10.57
N VAL A 23 11.04 27.31 -10.37
CA VAL A 23 12.15 27.57 -11.29
C VAL A 23 13.48 27.54 -10.55
N THR A 24 14.56 27.16 -11.24
CA THR A 24 15.93 27.32 -10.74
C THR A 24 16.50 28.69 -11.13
N PRO A 25 17.26 29.39 -10.26
CA PRO A 25 17.84 30.69 -10.60
C PRO A 25 18.82 30.64 -11.77
N LEU A 26 19.51 29.52 -11.95
CA LEU A 26 20.43 29.24 -13.05
C LEU A 26 19.83 28.15 -13.96
N ASP A 27 20.58 27.78 -15.00
CA ASP A 27 20.24 26.64 -15.85
C ASP A 27 19.83 25.42 -15.00
N PRO A 28 18.65 24.82 -15.24
CA PRO A 28 18.17 23.70 -14.45
C PRO A 28 19.08 22.48 -14.52
N PHE A 29 19.69 22.19 -15.67
CA PHE A 29 20.55 21.02 -15.81
C PHE A 29 21.81 21.18 -14.95
N VAL A 30 22.48 22.33 -15.02
CA VAL A 30 23.65 22.63 -14.17
C VAL A 30 23.27 22.55 -12.70
N THR A 31 22.16 23.20 -12.31
CA THR A 31 21.68 23.24 -10.93
C THR A 31 21.42 21.84 -10.36
N LEU A 32 20.73 20.99 -11.12
CA LEU A 32 20.39 19.63 -10.70
C LEU A 32 21.59 18.69 -10.80
N HIS A 33 22.51 18.92 -11.73
CA HIS A 33 23.74 18.14 -11.83
C HIS A 33 24.62 18.32 -10.58
N ASP A 34 24.73 19.55 -10.08
CA ASP A 34 25.54 19.87 -8.91
C ASP A 34 24.92 19.35 -7.61
N ASP A 35 23.60 19.49 -7.46
CA ASP A 35 22.85 18.97 -6.31
C ASP A 35 21.58 18.23 -6.76
N PRO A 36 21.67 16.92 -7.06
CA PRO A 36 20.55 16.15 -7.60
C PRO A 36 19.37 16.01 -6.62
N LEU A 37 19.55 16.23 -5.32
CA LEU A 37 18.40 16.24 -4.39
C LEU A 37 17.42 17.36 -4.72
N ARG A 38 17.86 18.42 -5.41
CA ARG A 38 16.99 19.52 -5.84
C ARG A 38 15.84 19.07 -6.74
N VAL A 39 15.95 17.92 -7.42
CA VAL A 39 14.84 17.30 -8.14
C VAL A 39 13.66 17.04 -7.20
N LEU A 40 13.90 16.29 -6.11
CA LEU A 40 12.85 15.94 -5.16
C LEU A 40 12.37 17.14 -4.35
N ARG A 41 13.26 18.12 -4.07
CA ARG A 41 12.87 19.39 -3.43
C ARG A 41 11.94 20.20 -4.34
N ALA A 42 12.23 20.28 -5.64
CA ALA A 42 11.40 21.00 -6.59
C ALA A 42 10.01 20.37 -6.68
N ILE A 43 9.92 19.03 -6.76
CA ILE A 43 8.64 18.31 -6.71
C ILE A 43 7.92 18.61 -5.39
N ARG A 44 8.63 18.57 -4.26
CA ARG A 44 8.01 18.88 -2.95
C ARG A 44 7.44 20.29 -2.91
N PHE A 45 8.17 21.30 -3.41
CA PHE A 45 7.65 22.67 -3.45
C PHE A 45 6.46 22.80 -4.40
N ALA A 46 6.54 22.19 -5.60
CA ALA A 46 5.44 22.17 -6.56
C ALA A 46 4.16 21.59 -5.93
N VAL A 47 4.29 20.46 -5.25
CA VAL A 47 3.18 19.77 -4.56
C VAL A 47 2.63 20.60 -3.39
N ARG A 48 3.50 21.19 -2.56
CA ARG A 48 3.09 21.92 -1.34
C ARG A 48 2.45 23.27 -1.63
N LEU A 49 2.93 23.95 -2.66
CA LEU A 49 2.45 25.27 -3.07
C LEU A 49 1.33 25.17 -4.11
N GLY A 50 1.18 24.01 -4.76
CA GLY A 50 0.27 23.85 -5.89
C GLY A 50 0.77 24.58 -7.14
N TYR A 51 2.08 24.82 -7.25
CA TYR A 51 2.67 25.56 -8.36
C TYR A 51 3.21 24.60 -9.42
N PRO A 52 3.04 24.91 -10.72
CA PRO A 52 3.66 24.15 -11.78
C PRO A 52 5.18 24.26 -11.73
N MET A 53 5.87 23.27 -12.28
CA MET A 53 7.31 23.35 -12.51
C MET A 53 7.56 23.95 -13.89
N ASP A 54 8.60 24.78 -14.02
CA ASP A 54 9.00 25.30 -15.31
C ASP A 54 9.38 24.19 -16.29
N SER A 55 9.09 24.40 -17.58
CA SER A 55 9.29 23.39 -18.62
C SER A 55 10.76 22.99 -18.80
N ALA A 56 11.72 23.92 -18.61
CA ALA A 56 13.14 23.60 -18.70
C ALA A 56 13.58 22.78 -17.49
N LEU A 57 13.04 23.09 -16.31
CA LEU A 57 13.26 22.28 -15.11
C LEU A 57 12.70 20.86 -15.26
N GLU A 58 11.49 20.70 -15.79
CA GLU A 58 10.93 19.37 -16.05
C GLU A 58 11.77 18.56 -17.05
N ARG A 59 12.24 19.18 -18.14
CA ARG A 59 13.14 18.52 -19.11
C ARG A 59 14.44 18.08 -18.44
N ALA A 60 15.02 18.91 -17.57
CA ALA A 60 16.23 18.55 -16.84
C ALA A 60 16.00 17.39 -15.85
N CYS A 61 14.84 17.34 -15.16
CA CYS A 61 14.48 16.23 -14.28
C CYS A 61 14.36 14.89 -15.03
N ARG A 62 13.86 14.90 -16.28
CA ARG A 62 13.75 13.70 -17.14
C ARG A 62 15.07 13.25 -17.75
N SER A 63 16.15 14.02 -17.59
CA SER A 63 17.45 13.65 -18.15
C SER A 63 18.00 12.38 -17.48
N PRO A 64 18.34 11.33 -18.24
CA PRO A 64 18.93 10.10 -17.68
C PRO A 64 20.19 10.38 -16.84
N ARG A 65 20.97 11.40 -17.22
CA ARG A 65 22.18 11.80 -16.47
C ARG A 65 21.86 12.40 -15.11
N ILE A 66 20.75 13.12 -14.97
CA ILE A 66 20.30 13.68 -13.68
C ILE A 66 19.71 12.57 -12.81
N GLN A 67 18.87 11.71 -13.41
CA GLN A 67 18.28 10.55 -12.73
C GLN A 67 19.36 9.60 -12.17
N GLU A 68 20.39 9.30 -12.97
CA GLU A 68 21.50 8.46 -12.51
C GLU A 68 22.28 9.12 -11.36
N ARG A 69 22.50 10.43 -11.42
CA ARG A 69 23.13 11.17 -10.32
C ARG A 69 22.26 11.19 -9.07
N LEU A 70 20.94 11.31 -9.20
CA LEU A 70 20.01 11.20 -8.08
C LEU A 70 20.09 9.80 -7.45
N ARG A 71 20.24 8.75 -8.26
CA ARG A 71 20.40 7.38 -7.79
C ARG A 71 21.72 7.17 -7.02
N ILE A 72 22.84 7.59 -7.59
CA ILE A 72 24.18 7.32 -7.03
C ILE A 72 24.57 8.30 -5.91
N LYS A 73 24.32 9.60 -6.06
CA LYS A 73 24.90 10.63 -5.17
C LYS A 73 24.03 11.01 -3.98
N VAL A 74 22.74 10.69 -4.01
CA VAL A 74 21.82 11.06 -2.92
C VAL A 74 21.57 9.83 -2.04
N SER A 75 21.77 9.95 -0.74
CA SER A 75 21.46 8.87 0.18
C SER A 75 19.96 8.58 0.23
N ARG A 76 19.59 7.34 0.54
CA ARG A 76 18.18 6.92 0.59
C ARG A 76 17.41 7.61 1.72
N GLU A 77 18.06 7.95 2.81
CA GLU A 77 17.49 8.73 3.92
C GLU A 77 17.10 10.14 3.49
N ARG A 78 17.93 10.78 2.63
CA ARG A 78 17.61 12.11 2.09
C ARG A 78 16.45 12.05 1.10
N VAL A 79 16.38 11.01 0.27
CA VAL A 79 15.21 10.74 -0.59
C VAL A 79 13.95 10.58 0.28
N GLY A 80 14.02 9.73 1.31
CA GLY A 80 12.95 9.49 2.26
C GLY A 80 12.42 10.76 2.93
N LYS A 81 13.33 11.65 3.36
CA LYS A 81 12.97 12.92 3.98
C LYS A 81 12.17 13.84 3.04
N GLU A 82 12.53 13.89 1.75
CA GLU A 82 11.77 14.69 0.78
C GLU A 82 10.40 14.05 0.49
N LEU A 83 10.29 12.72 0.40
CA LEU A 83 9.01 12.01 0.26
C LEU A 83 8.10 12.18 1.48
N GLU A 84 8.63 12.05 2.70
CA GLU A 84 7.87 12.36 3.91
C GLU A 84 7.38 13.81 3.91
N GLY A 85 8.24 14.72 3.43
CA GLY A 85 7.92 16.11 3.16
C GLY A 85 6.89 16.34 2.06
N MET A 86 6.50 15.36 1.27
CA MET A 86 5.38 15.43 0.33
C MET A 86 4.11 14.79 0.89
N PHE A 87 4.27 13.85 1.83
CA PHE A 87 3.22 12.95 2.29
C PHE A 87 2.54 13.39 3.60
N LYS A 88 3.20 14.22 4.43
CA LYS A 88 2.69 14.58 5.76
C LYS A 88 2.66 16.08 6.00
N GLY A 89 1.74 16.56 6.84
CA GLY A 89 1.66 17.97 7.26
C GLY A 89 0.80 18.85 6.35
N LYS A 90 0.80 20.16 6.61
CA LYS A 90 -0.08 21.13 5.93
C LYS A 90 0.15 21.17 4.41
N ASN A 91 -0.92 21.06 3.62
CA ASN A 91 -0.85 21.00 2.15
C ASN A 91 -0.05 19.80 1.60
N ALA A 92 0.12 18.73 2.37
CA ALA A 92 0.66 17.49 1.81
C ALA A 92 -0.34 16.91 0.79
N ASN A 93 0.19 16.38 -0.31
CA ASN A 93 -0.62 15.73 -1.34
C ASN A 93 0.17 14.52 -1.88
N PRO A 94 0.05 13.36 -1.20
CA PRO A 94 0.77 12.15 -1.59
C PRO A 94 0.48 11.72 -3.04
N ARG A 95 -0.77 11.87 -3.48
CA ARG A 95 -1.22 11.45 -4.82
C ARG A 95 -0.51 12.28 -5.89
N GLN A 96 -0.54 13.61 -5.75
CA GLN A 96 0.12 14.51 -6.70
C GLN A 96 1.64 14.32 -6.71
N ALA A 97 2.24 14.02 -5.55
CA ALA A 97 3.67 13.73 -5.47
C ALA A 97 4.06 12.50 -6.28
N LEU A 98 3.36 11.37 -6.10
CA LEU A 98 3.65 10.14 -6.85
C LEU A 98 3.31 10.26 -8.34
N LEU A 99 2.23 10.99 -8.70
CA LEU A 99 1.93 11.32 -10.10
C LEU A 99 3.05 12.16 -10.73
N THR A 100 3.59 13.15 -10.00
CA THR A 100 4.68 14.00 -10.51
C THR A 100 5.98 13.21 -10.65
N ILE A 101 6.29 12.32 -9.70
CA ILE A 101 7.45 11.41 -9.78
C ILE A 101 7.33 10.51 -11.03
N GLY A 102 6.16 9.90 -11.25
CA GLY A 102 5.90 9.07 -12.43
C GLY A 102 6.00 9.85 -13.75
N ARG A 103 5.38 11.03 -13.82
CA ARG A 103 5.37 11.89 -15.03
C ARG A 103 6.77 12.41 -15.42
N LEU A 104 7.69 12.45 -14.47
CA LEU A 104 9.09 12.86 -14.68
C LEU A 104 10.03 11.65 -14.85
N ASP A 105 9.49 10.44 -14.97
CA ASP A 105 10.22 9.17 -15.13
C ASP A 105 11.21 8.90 -13.98
N LEU A 106 10.90 9.39 -12.78
CA LEU A 106 11.76 9.30 -11.61
C LEU A 106 11.51 8.06 -10.75
N SER A 107 10.48 7.25 -11.07
CA SER A 107 10.06 6.10 -10.27
C SER A 107 11.20 5.13 -10.02
N SER A 108 11.91 4.70 -11.06
CA SER A 108 13.07 3.80 -10.95
C SER A 108 14.29 4.42 -10.23
N SER A 109 14.34 5.75 -10.09
CA SER A 109 15.39 6.46 -9.34
C SER A 109 15.05 6.61 -7.85
N VAL A 110 13.75 6.63 -7.53
CA VAL A 110 13.21 6.81 -6.17
C VAL A 110 12.95 5.47 -5.49
N PHE A 111 12.37 4.52 -6.21
CA PHE A 111 12.00 3.18 -5.76
C PHE A 111 12.90 2.17 -6.48
N LEU A 112 13.95 1.73 -5.79
CA LEU A 112 14.92 0.79 -6.33
C LEU A 112 14.39 -0.64 -6.26
N MET A 113 14.77 -1.45 -7.23
CA MET A 113 14.57 -2.89 -7.22
C MET A 113 15.67 -3.57 -6.39
N PRO A 114 15.41 -4.76 -5.81
CA PRO A 114 16.46 -5.58 -5.22
C PRO A 114 17.45 -6.04 -6.31
N ASN A 115 18.69 -6.33 -5.90
CA ASN A 115 19.72 -6.83 -6.82
C ASN A 115 19.62 -8.36 -7.01
N GLU A 116 18.93 -9.02 -6.09
CA GLU A 116 18.63 -10.45 -6.11
C GLU A 116 17.58 -10.82 -7.17
N SER A 117 17.52 -12.10 -7.52
CA SER A 117 16.53 -12.63 -8.46
C SER A 117 15.11 -12.43 -7.93
N THR A 118 14.25 -11.81 -8.74
CA THR A 118 12.82 -11.65 -8.47
C THR A 118 12.03 -12.82 -9.06
N VAL A 119 11.00 -13.26 -8.33
CA VAL A 119 10.05 -14.30 -8.75
C VAL A 119 8.66 -13.68 -8.84
N VAL A 120 7.89 -14.08 -9.84
CA VAL A 120 6.53 -13.61 -10.09
C VAL A 120 5.56 -14.77 -9.94
N GLU A 121 4.46 -14.53 -9.24
CA GLU A 121 3.31 -15.46 -9.23
C GLU A 121 2.33 -15.07 -10.35
N ASP A 122 2.23 -15.92 -11.37
CA ASP A 122 1.39 -15.75 -12.55
C ASP A 122 -0.02 -16.31 -12.30
N GLU A 123 -0.98 -15.46 -11.94
CA GLU A 123 -2.40 -15.91 -11.90
C GLU A 123 -3.44 -14.88 -12.37
N ASP A 124 -3.12 -13.58 -12.54
CA ASP A 124 -4.11 -12.60 -13.03
C ASP A 124 -3.45 -11.52 -13.90
N GLY A 125 -4.10 -11.12 -15.01
CA GLY A 125 -3.66 -10.10 -15.98
C GLY A 125 -3.52 -8.65 -15.47
N GLY A 126 -3.22 -8.48 -14.19
CA GLY A 126 -2.93 -7.22 -13.51
C GLY A 126 -1.70 -7.30 -12.60
N SER A 127 -0.75 -8.19 -12.85
CA SER A 127 0.56 -8.19 -12.21
C SER A 127 1.64 -7.95 -13.26
N ILE A 128 2.76 -7.34 -12.87
CA ILE A 128 3.91 -7.19 -13.77
C ILE A 128 4.73 -8.48 -13.74
N GLU A 129 4.85 -9.15 -14.88
CA GLU A 129 5.86 -10.20 -15.08
C GLU A 129 7.24 -9.54 -15.19
N ILE A 130 8.17 -9.83 -14.28
CA ILE A 130 9.59 -9.48 -14.41
C ILE A 130 10.36 -10.77 -14.72
N ARG A 131 10.70 -11.00 -15.98
CA ARG A 131 11.47 -12.19 -16.41
C ARG A 131 12.97 -11.93 -16.30
N HIS A 132 13.68 -12.74 -15.51
CA HIS A 132 15.15 -12.74 -15.51
C HIS A 132 15.70 -13.62 -16.64
N HIS A 133 16.04 -13.04 -17.78
CA HIS A 133 16.96 -13.69 -18.72
C HIS A 133 18.41 -13.40 -18.31
N GLN A 134 19.19 -14.45 -18.04
CA GLN A 134 20.65 -14.39 -17.89
C GLN A 134 21.30 -14.12 -19.27
N SER A 135 21.07 -12.96 -19.88
CA SER A 135 21.85 -12.49 -21.03
C SER A 135 21.58 -11.02 -21.33
N GLY A 136 22.39 -10.12 -20.74
CA GLY A 136 22.92 -8.89 -21.35
C GLY A 136 21.99 -7.75 -21.82
N GLN A 137 20.76 -7.97 -22.27
CA GLN A 137 19.89 -6.93 -22.83
C GLN A 137 18.42 -7.28 -22.56
N GLU A 138 17.58 -6.27 -22.28
CA GLU A 138 16.12 -6.32 -22.02
C GLU A 138 15.61 -6.47 -20.57
N GLN A 139 16.34 -6.00 -19.55
CA GLN A 139 15.79 -5.86 -18.17
C GLN A 139 14.83 -4.68 -17.97
N THR A 140 14.80 -3.70 -18.89
CA THR A 140 14.16 -2.39 -18.65
C THR A 140 12.68 -2.32 -19.04
N SER A 141 12.15 -3.29 -19.81
CA SER A 141 10.80 -3.19 -20.39
C SER A 141 9.70 -3.37 -19.34
N ASP A 142 9.79 -4.41 -18.52
CA ASP A 142 8.70 -4.84 -17.65
C ASP A 142 8.53 -3.93 -16.43
N VAL A 143 9.63 -3.54 -15.79
CA VAL A 143 9.62 -2.59 -14.67
C VAL A 143 9.07 -1.22 -15.13
N GLU A 144 9.43 -0.79 -16.33
CA GLU A 144 8.94 0.46 -16.92
C GLU A 144 7.44 0.38 -17.24
N GLN A 145 6.96 -0.75 -17.77
CA GLN A 145 5.52 -1.00 -17.92
C GLN A 145 4.81 -0.96 -16.57
N GLY A 146 5.45 -1.48 -15.53
CA GLY A 146 5.01 -1.40 -14.17
C GLY A 146 4.80 0.01 -13.65
N TRP A 147 5.79 0.88 -13.83
CA TRP A 147 5.68 2.29 -13.43
C TRP A 147 4.64 3.05 -14.24
N LYS A 148 4.46 2.71 -15.52
CA LYS A 148 3.36 3.24 -16.33
C LYS A 148 2.00 2.76 -15.79
N ALA A 149 1.88 1.51 -15.38
CA ALA A 149 0.69 0.99 -14.71
C ALA A 149 0.44 1.71 -13.38
N SER A 150 1.46 1.96 -12.56
CA SER A 150 1.35 2.69 -11.29
C SER A 150 0.72 4.08 -11.47
N GLN A 151 1.09 4.79 -12.55
CA GLN A 151 0.48 6.08 -12.89
C GLN A 151 -1.00 5.95 -13.25
N ARG A 152 -1.38 4.93 -14.03
CA ARG A 152 -2.77 4.67 -14.43
C ARG A 152 -3.63 4.29 -13.22
N VAL A 153 -3.13 3.40 -12.36
CA VAL A 153 -3.87 2.94 -11.17
C VAL A 153 -4.11 4.10 -10.20
N LEU A 154 -3.16 5.02 -10.02
CA LEU A 154 -3.39 6.24 -9.24
C LEU A 154 -4.52 7.14 -9.78
N GLN A 155 -4.85 7.05 -11.07
CA GLN A 155 -5.96 7.81 -11.65
C GLN A 155 -7.33 7.20 -11.29
N LEU A 156 -7.38 5.89 -11.01
CA LEU A 156 -8.60 5.16 -10.61
C LEU A 156 -9.03 5.41 -9.15
N MET A 157 -8.18 6.12 -8.39
CA MET A 157 -8.50 6.55 -7.03
C MET A 157 -9.57 7.63 -7.07
N ASP A 158 -10.78 7.28 -6.64
CA ASP A 158 -11.80 8.26 -6.26
C ASP A 158 -11.65 8.55 -4.78
N ALA A 159 -11.98 9.77 -4.35
CA ALA A 159 -12.04 10.03 -2.91
C ALA A 159 -12.91 8.94 -2.27
N PRO A 160 -12.38 8.15 -1.33
CA PRO A 160 -13.24 7.31 -0.53
C PRO A 160 -14.18 8.32 0.11
N CYS A 161 -15.48 8.11 -0.03
CA CYS A 161 -16.47 8.95 0.63
C CYS A 161 -16.40 8.65 2.14
N LEU A 162 -15.27 9.01 2.74
CA LEU A 162 -15.11 9.18 4.15
C LEU A 162 -16.02 10.34 4.44
N GLN A 163 -17.16 10.04 5.07
CA GLN A 163 -17.99 11.07 5.65
C GLN A 163 -17.06 12.01 6.40
N SER A 164 -17.01 13.26 5.96
CA SER A 164 -16.42 14.34 6.71
C SER A 164 -17.19 14.42 8.02
N SER A 165 -16.64 13.85 9.10
CA SER A 165 -16.98 14.29 10.45
C SER A 165 -16.36 15.67 10.65
N THR A 166 -16.92 16.66 9.97
CA THR A 166 -16.75 18.06 10.34
C THR A 166 -17.78 18.37 11.43
N THR A 167 -17.24 18.73 12.59
CA THR A 167 -17.85 19.47 13.71
C THR A 167 -18.72 18.73 14.73
N THR A 168 -18.38 19.02 16.00
CA THR A 168 -19.11 18.88 17.27
C THR A 168 -19.13 17.52 17.99
N THR A 169 -18.19 17.40 18.95
CA THR A 169 -18.38 16.87 20.31
C THR A 169 -19.46 15.80 20.51
N THR A 170 -19.11 14.52 20.31
CA THR A 170 -19.47 13.44 21.24
C THR A 170 -18.55 12.25 21.04
N THR A 171 -18.15 11.64 22.15
CA THR A 171 -17.18 10.57 22.28
C THR A 171 -17.76 9.27 21.72
N THR A 172 -17.43 8.92 20.48
CA THR A 172 -17.59 7.56 19.93
C THR A 172 -16.36 7.23 19.10
N SER A 173 -15.55 6.32 19.61
CA SER A 173 -14.29 5.87 19.04
C SER A 173 -14.51 5.21 17.68
N SER A 174 -14.34 5.95 16.58
CA SER A 174 -14.24 5.31 15.26
C SER A 174 -12.94 4.51 15.22
N SER A 175 -13.09 3.26 14.85
CA SER A 175 -12.35 2.17 15.48
C SER A 175 -11.25 1.60 14.56
N SER A 176 -11.31 2.02 13.28
CA SER A 176 -10.50 1.58 12.16
C SER A 176 -9.94 2.82 11.44
N GLN A 177 -8.63 2.84 11.18
CA GLN A 177 -7.94 4.04 10.70
C GLN A 177 -7.76 3.98 9.18
N PHE A 178 -8.40 4.91 8.47
CA PHE A 178 -8.04 5.17 7.08
C PHE A 178 -6.77 6.04 7.03
N ASP A 179 -5.68 5.51 6.49
CA ASP A 179 -4.44 6.27 6.29
C ASP A 179 -4.27 6.60 4.80
N LEU A 180 -4.59 7.85 4.44
CA LEU A 180 -4.48 8.36 3.06
C LEU A 180 -3.08 8.17 2.47
N ARG A 181 -2.02 8.32 3.27
CA ARG A 181 -0.65 8.19 2.80
C ARG A 181 -0.34 6.74 2.45
N LEU A 182 -0.69 5.81 3.34
CA LEU A 182 -0.48 4.38 3.09
C LEU A 182 -1.35 3.88 1.94
N TRP A 183 -2.60 4.37 1.84
CA TRP A 183 -3.49 4.05 0.72
C TRP A 183 -2.89 4.47 -0.63
N VAL A 184 -2.48 5.74 -0.76
CA VAL A 184 -1.87 6.24 -2.01
C VAL A 184 -0.58 5.51 -2.35
N LEU A 185 0.27 5.26 -1.35
CA LEU A 185 1.53 4.56 -1.54
C LEU A 185 1.31 3.10 -1.95
N ALA A 186 0.38 2.40 -1.30
CA ALA A 186 0.00 1.04 -1.65
C ALA A 186 -0.59 0.98 -3.07
N VAL A 187 -1.50 1.89 -3.42
CA VAL A 187 -2.06 1.96 -4.78
C VAL A 187 -0.98 2.19 -5.84
N TYR A 188 0.00 3.05 -5.57
CA TYR A 188 1.11 3.27 -6.49
C TYR A 188 1.99 2.02 -6.68
N LEU A 189 2.17 1.23 -5.63
CA LEU A 189 2.96 -0.01 -5.67
C LEU A 189 2.13 -1.24 -6.08
N LEU A 190 0.83 -1.09 -6.26
CA LEU A 190 -0.10 -2.19 -6.54
C LEU A 190 0.28 -3.05 -7.76
N PRO A 191 0.84 -2.49 -8.86
CA PRO A 191 1.32 -3.31 -9.98
C PRO A 191 2.43 -4.31 -9.60
N PHE A 192 3.18 -4.02 -8.53
CA PHE A 192 4.28 -4.86 -8.03
C PHE A 192 3.87 -5.77 -6.86
N ARG A 193 2.58 -5.83 -6.50
CA ARG A 193 2.10 -6.49 -5.26
C ARG A 193 2.42 -7.99 -5.17
N LYS A 194 2.49 -8.69 -6.30
CA LYS A 194 2.82 -10.13 -6.38
C LYS A 194 4.29 -10.38 -6.77
N VAL A 195 5.10 -9.32 -6.89
CA VAL A 195 6.51 -9.45 -7.23
C VAL A 195 7.30 -9.71 -5.94
N THR A 196 7.98 -10.85 -5.89
CA THR A 196 8.80 -11.25 -4.75
C THR A 196 10.28 -11.31 -5.12
N TYR A 197 11.15 -11.34 -4.12
CA TYR A 197 12.57 -11.66 -4.27
C TYR A 197 13.02 -12.55 -3.12
N VAL A 198 14.06 -13.34 -3.37
CA VAL A 198 14.65 -14.21 -2.34
C VAL A 198 15.90 -13.54 -1.79
N ASP A 199 15.94 -13.33 -0.48
CA ASP A 199 17.12 -12.76 0.18
C ASP A 199 18.27 -13.78 0.28
N ARG A 200 19.43 -13.31 0.72
CA ARG A 200 20.62 -14.18 0.93
C ARG A 200 20.41 -15.28 1.97
N LYS A 201 19.34 -15.23 2.76
CA LYS A 201 18.97 -16.23 3.77
C LYS A 201 17.89 -17.18 3.24
N ASN A 202 17.63 -17.18 1.94
CA ASN A 202 16.62 -18.01 1.28
C ASN A 202 15.19 -17.74 1.78
N LYS A 203 14.90 -16.50 2.19
CA LYS A 203 13.56 -16.06 2.56
C LYS A 203 12.96 -15.23 1.43
N THR A 204 11.70 -15.51 1.11
CA THR A 204 10.92 -14.77 0.12
C THR A 204 10.34 -13.51 0.75
N HIS A 205 10.46 -12.38 0.07
CA HIS A 205 9.93 -11.09 0.50
C HIS A 205 9.27 -10.36 -0.67
N LEU A 206 8.32 -9.47 -0.39
CA LEU A 206 7.72 -8.60 -1.41
C LEU A 206 8.69 -7.52 -1.87
N VAL A 207 8.77 -7.27 -3.17
CA VAL A 207 9.53 -6.14 -3.73
C VAL A 207 8.99 -4.81 -3.23
N ALA A 208 7.66 -4.68 -3.06
CA ALA A 208 7.06 -3.50 -2.46
C ALA A 208 7.60 -3.21 -1.05
N GLU A 209 7.84 -4.25 -0.24
CA GLU A 209 8.46 -4.10 1.08
C GLU A 209 9.88 -3.53 0.96
N TYR A 210 10.69 -4.09 0.06
CA TYR A 210 12.05 -3.63 -0.22
C TYR A 210 12.08 -2.15 -0.65
N MET A 211 11.17 -1.75 -1.56
CA MET A 211 11.09 -0.36 -2.02
C MET A 211 10.86 0.61 -0.85
N ILE A 212 9.93 0.30 0.06
CA ILE A 212 9.65 1.17 1.21
C ILE A 212 10.80 1.16 2.23
N ARG A 213 11.35 -0.03 2.51
CA ARG A 213 12.39 -0.24 3.53
C ARG A 213 13.73 0.31 3.09
N GLU A 214 14.20 -0.06 1.90
CA GLU A 214 15.56 0.22 1.43
C GLU A 214 15.65 1.49 0.58
N SER A 215 14.65 1.77 -0.25
CA SER A 215 14.74 2.91 -1.17
C SER A 215 14.31 4.22 -0.51
N ILE A 216 13.29 4.17 0.35
CA ILE A 216 12.73 5.36 1.01
C ILE A 216 13.16 5.45 2.49
N LYS A 217 13.61 4.35 3.11
CA LYS A 217 14.00 4.32 4.53
C LYS A 217 12.88 4.79 5.47
N PHE A 218 11.64 4.42 5.17
CA PHE A 218 10.49 4.71 6.05
C PHE A 218 10.57 3.92 7.37
N LYS A 219 9.79 4.37 8.36
CA LYS A 219 9.75 3.73 9.68
C LYS A 219 9.23 2.29 9.56
N ASN A 220 9.74 1.38 10.41
CA ASN A 220 9.34 -0.03 10.36
C ASN A 220 7.81 -0.24 10.50
N LYS A 221 7.11 0.62 11.26
CA LYS A 221 5.64 0.60 11.33
C LYS A 221 4.99 0.73 9.94
N ASP A 222 5.51 1.60 9.10
CA ASP A 222 4.97 1.84 7.75
C ASP A 222 5.32 0.69 6.81
N VAL A 223 6.50 0.10 6.96
CA VAL A 223 6.92 -1.08 6.17
C VAL A 223 5.99 -2.26 6.46
N VAL A 224 5.78 -2.57 7.75
CA VAL A 224 4.86 -3.65 8.18
C VAL A 224 3.44 -3.38 7.71
N ALA A 225 2.99 -2.13 7.76
CA ALA A 225 1.67 -1.73 7.29
C ALA A 225 1.48 -1.97 5.79
N ILE A 226 2.43 -1.53 4.95
CA ILE A 226 2.36 -1.76 3.50
C ILE A 226 2.42 -3.26 3.18
N ASN A 227 3.29 -4.02 3.83
CA ASN A 227 3.38 -5.46 3.62
C ASN A 227 2.04 -6.16 3.93
N SER A 228 1.46 -5.86 5.09
CA SER A 228 0.14 -6.37 5.50
C SER A 228 -0.98 -6.00 4.52
N ILE A 229 -0.97 -4.76 3.99
CA ILE A 229 -1.91 -4.33 2.96
C ILE A 229 -1.71 -5.13 1.66
N MET A 230 -0.47 -5.32 1.21
CA MET A 230 -0.17 -6.05 -0.03
C MET A 230 -0.54 -7.53 0.05
N GLU A 231 -0.26 -8.19 1.17
CA GLU A 231 -0.61 -9.61 1.37
C GLU A 231 -2.13 -9.84 1.45
N SER A 232 -2.90 -8.84 1.91
CA SER A 232 -4.35 -8.98 2.12
C SER A 232 -5.20 -8.50 0.92
N VAL A 233 -4.62 -7.71 0.00
CA VAL A 233 -5.40 -7.00 -1.03
C VAL A 233 -6.14 -7.93 -1.98
N ASP A 234 -5.53 -9.03 -2.41
CA ASP A 234 -6.18 -9.99 -3.31
C ASP A 234 -7.31 -10.75 -2.59
N GLY A 235 -7.18 -11.00 -1.29
CA GLY A 235 -8.25 -11.55 -0.46
C GLY A 235 -9.45 -10.61 -0.33
N PHE A 236 -9.22 -9.34 -0.05
CA PHE A 236 -10.28 -8.33 -0.05
C PHE A 236 -10.91 -8.16 -1.43
N ALA A 237 -10.13 -8.22 -2.50
CA ALA A 237 -10.66 -8.13 -3.86
C ALA A 237 -11.58 -9.31 -4.18
N ARG A 238 -11.20 -10.54 -3.80
CA ARG A 238 -12.06 -11.72 -3.97
C ARG A 238 -13.39 -11.57 -3.23
N LEU A 239 -13.34 -11.16 -1.96
CA LEU A 239 -14.54 -10.90 -1.17
C LEU A 239 -15.44 -9.81 -1.76
N LEU A 240 -14.85 -8.75 -2.31
CA LEU A 240 -15.61 -7.71 -3.02
C LEU A 240 -16.36 -8.29 -4.23
N LEU A 241 -15.71 -9.15 -5.00
CA LEU A 241 -16.30 -9.79 -6.17
C LEU A 241 -17.46 -10.72 -5.78
N GLU A 242 -17.24 -11.58 -4.78
CA GLU A 242 -18.25 -12.51 -4.27
C GLU A 242 -19.45 -11.78 -3.69
N ASN A 243 -19.22 -10.79 -2.81
CA ASN A 243 -20.29 -10.00 -2.20
C ASN A 243 -21.10 -9.24 -3.27
N SER A 244 -20.44 -8.75 -4.32
CA SER A 244 -21.13 -8.08 -5.43
C SER A 244 -21.98 -9.04 -6.28
N ASN A 245 -21.65 -10.33 -6.31
CA ASN A 245 -22.37 -11.34 -7.09
C ASN A 245 -23.52 -11.97 -6.30
N VAL A 246 -23.26 -12.34 -5.04
CA VAL A 246 -24.15 -13.17 -4.21
C VAL A 246 -24.93 -12.31 -3.21
N GLY A 247 -24.45 -11.09 -2.90
CA GLY A 247 -25.05 -10.22 -1.88
C GLY A 247 -24.83 -10.70 -0.44
N SER A 248 -23.96 -11.69 -0.24
CA SER A 248 -23.62 -12.24 1.07
C SER A 248 -22.11 -12.36 1.23
N LEU A 249 -21.60 -11.97 2.40
CA LEU A 249 -20.18 -11.92 2.71
C LEU A 249 -19.79 -13.07 3.64
N SER A 250 -18.72 -13.80 3.30
CA SER A 250 -18.14 -14.82 4.18
C SER A 250 -17.60 -14.20 5.46
N ARG A 251 -18.27 -14.46 6.58
CA ARG A 251 -17.88 -13.97 7.91
C ARG A 251 -16.46 -14.42 8.29
N LEU A 252 -16.13 -15.68 8.00
CA LEU A 252 -14.82 -16.25 8.33
C LEU A 252 -13.70 -15.58 7.55
N GLU A 253 -13.83 -15.49 6.23
CA GLU A 253 -12.80 -14.89 5.37
C GLU A 253 -12.62 -13.40 5.68
N ALA A 254 -13.72 -12.65 5.84
CA ALA A 254 -13.67 -11.26 6.25
C ALA A 254 -12.96 -11.12 7.61
N GLY A 255 -13.32 -11.97 8.58
CA GLY A 255 -12.69 -11.98 9.90
C GLY A 255 -11.19 -12.26 9.85
N LEU A 256 -10.75 -13.25 9.05
CA LEU A 256 -9.32 -13.57 8.90
C LEU A 256 -8.53 -12.42 8.28
N LEU A 257 -9.08 -11.76 7.24
CA LEU A 257 -8.45 -10.59 6.62
C LEU A 257 -8.39 -9.37 7.55
N LEU A 258 -9.47 -9.12 8.31
CA LEU A 258 -9.47 -8.05 9.32
C LEU A 258 -8.47 -8.33 10.43
N ARG A 259 -8.26 -9.60 10.80
CA ARG A 259 -7.24 -9.98 11.78
C ARG A 259 -5.81 -9.80 11.28
N SER A 260 -5.54 -10.09 10.01
CA SER A 260 -4.19 -9.91 9.43
C SER A 260 -3.83 -8.44 9.24
N THR A 261 -4.82 -7.59 8.90
CA THR A 261 -4.64 -6.15 8.65
C THR A 261 -4.90 -5.25 9.86
N ARG A 262 -5.61 -5.75 10.88
CA ARG A 262 -5.96 -5.02 12.11
C ARG A 262 -6.61 -3.67 11.79
N GLU A 263 -6.16 -2.58 12.43
CA GLU A 263 -6.69 -1.23 12.22
C GLU A 263 -6.61 -0.72 10.77
N LEU A 264 -5.80 -1.34 9.91
CA LEU A 264 -5.61 -0.94 8.51
C LEU A 264 -6.59 -1.60 7.54
N TRP A 265 -7.50 -2.46 7.99
CA TRP A 265 -8.40 -3.21 7.10
C TRP A 265 -9.22 -2.30 6.16
N VAL A 266 -9.65 -1.12 6.63
CA VAL A 266 -10.35 -0.14 5.78
C VAL A 266 -9.42 0.35 4.68
N THR A 267 -8.17 0.66 5.02
CA THR A 267 -7.15 1.06 4.03
C THR A 267 -6.93 -0.06 3.02
N ALA A 268 -6.77 -1.32 3.46
CA ALA A 268 -6.58 -2.48 2.59
C ALA A 268 -7.78 -2.74 1.66
N LEU A 269 -9.01 -2.66 2.19
CA LEU A 269 -10.25 -2.74 1.41
C LEU A 269 -10.28 -1.70 0.29
N TRP A 270 -9.92 -0.45 0.58
CA TRP A 270 -9.90 0.61 -0.42
C TRP A 270 -8.74 0.46 -1.43
N VAL A 271 -7.65 -0.23 -1.10
CA VAL A 271 -6.68 -0.66 -2.12
C VAL A 271 -7.30 -1.75 -3.01
N ALA A 272 -8.03 -2.69 -2.44
CA ALA A 272 -8.70 -3.76 -3.18
C ALA A 272 -9.81 -3.25 -4.12
N VAL A 273 -10.54 -2.20 -3.72
CA VAL A 273 -11.47 -1.50 -4.62
C VAL A 273 -10.76 -0.97 -5.86
N VAL A 274 -9.58 -0.35 -5.68
CA VAL A 274 -8.78 0.15 -6.81
C VAL A 274 -8.23 -1.00 -7.66
N LEU A 275 -7.84 -2.12 -7.04
CA LEU A 275 -7.46 -3.33 -7.76
C LEU A 275 -8.59 -3.85 -8.65
N GLN A 276 -9.82 -3.86 -8.16
CA GLN A 276 -10.97 -4.30 -8.94
C GLN A 276 -11.30 -3.36 -10.10
N LYS A 277 -11.22 -2.04 -9.89
CA LYS A 277 -11.33 -1.05 -10.98
C LYS A 277 -10.26 -1.27 -12.04
N TRP A 278 -9.04 -1.60 -11.61
CA TRP A 278 -7.94 -1.85 -12.52
C TRP A 278 -8.14 -3.12 -13.34
N ARG A 279 -8.56 -4.23 -12.71
CA ARG A 279 -8.93 -5.48 -13.38
C ARG A 279 -10.04 -5.25 -14.42
N GLN A 280 -11.12 -4.56 -14.02
CA GLN A 280 -12.22 -4.24 -14.93
C GLN A 280 -11.78 -3.42 -16.15
N GLY A 281 -10.82 -2.51 -15.99
CA GLY A 281 -10.29 -1.71 -17.11
C GLY A 281 -9.46 -2.52 -18.12
N ASN A 282 -8.92 -3.67 -17.71
CA ASN A 282 -8.12 -4.55 -18.56
C ASN A 282 -8.97 -5.63 -19.27
N GLU A 283 -10.16 -5.95 -18.75
CA GLU A 283 -11.08 -6.90 -19.36
C GLU A 283 -11.78 -6.28 -20.59
N GLN A 284 -11.35 -6.69 -21.79
CA GLN A 284 -11.84 -6.16 -23.07
C GLN A 284 -13.26 -6.63 -23.48
N GLN A 285 -13.99 -7.36 -22.63
CA GLN A 285 -15.27 -7.97 -22.99
C GLN A 285 -16.37 -7.60 -22.01
N GLN A 286 -17.39 -6.87 -22.50
CA GLN A 286 -18.83 -6.87 -22.17
C GLN A 286 -19.32 -7.12 -20.71
N GLN A 287 -18.48 -7.07 -19.68
CA GLN A 287 -18.91 -7.11 -18.29
C GLN A 287 -19.52 -5.75 -17.95
N GLN A 288 -20.73 -5.78 -17.42
CA GLN A 288 -21.45 -4.62 -16.92
C GLN A 288 -20.54 -3.78 -16.02
N GLN A 289 -20.37 -2.51 -16.34
CA GLN A 289 -19.49 -1.60 -15.60
C GLN A 289 -19.93 -1.53 -14.13
N ARG A 290 -19.18 -2.18 -13.25
CA ARG A 290 -19.50 -2.24 -11.82
C ARG A 290 -19.00 -0.99 -11.12
N ASP A 291 -19.82 -0.45 -10.23
CA ASP A 291 -19.38 0.58 -9.31
C ASP A 291 -18.69 -0.07 -8.11
N TRP A 292 -17.40 -0.34 -8.26
CA TRP A 292 -16.57 -0.88 -7.19
C TRP A 292 -16.44 0.05 -5.98
N SER A 293 -16.63 1.36 -6.17
CA SER A 293 -16.66 2.31 -5.04
C SER A 293 -17.90 2.09 -4.20
N ALA A 294 -19.07 1.88 -4.82
CA ALA A 294 -20.30 1.53 -4.11
C ALA A 294 -20.20 0.16 -3.43
N ALA A 295 -19.68 -0.86 -4.13
CA ALA A 295 -19.46 -2.18 -3.56
C ALA A 295 -18.53 -2.16 -2.34
N GLY A 296 -17.45 -1.37 -2.40
CA GLY A 296 -16.54 -1.15 -1.28
C GLY A 296 -17.23 -0.55 -0.06
N LYS A 297 -18.07 0.47 -0.25
CA LYS A 297 -18.86 1.08 0.85
C LYS A 297 -19.83 0.08 1.46
N ALA A 298 -20.57 -0.65 0.63
CA ALA A 298 -21.55 -1.64 1.08
C ALA A 298 -20.87 -2.77 1.87
N MET A 299 -19.73 -3.28 1.39
CA MET A 299 -18.95 -4.27 2.12
C MET A 299 -18.41 -3.73 3.45
N GLN A 300 -17.92 -2.48 3.48
CA GLN A 300 -17.47 -1.83 4.70
C GLN A 300 -18.63 -1.74 5.72
N GLU A 301 -19.81 -1.32 5.29
CA GLU A 301 -21.00 -1.23 6.13
C GLU A 301 -21.47 -2.60 6.63
N GLN A 302 -21.51 -3.62 5.77
CA GLN A 302 -21.86 -4.99 6.18
C GLN A 302 -20.89 -5.55 7.23
N ILE A 303 -19.57 -5.31 7.06
CA ILE A 303 -18.55 -5.74 8.03
C ILE A 303 -18.78 -5.07 9.40
N GLN A 304 -19.12 -3.78 9.41
CA GLN A 304 -19.29 -3.00 10.63
C GLN A 304 -20.64 -3.26 11.32
N VAL A 305 -21.72 -3.28 10.55
CA VAL A 305 -23.09 -3.28 11.08
C VAL A 305 -23.65 -4.70 11.14
N SER A 306 -23.63 -5.42 10.03
CA SER A 306 -24.26 -6.75 9.92
C SER A 306 -23.41 -7.84 10.58
N LEU A 307 -22.09 -7.82 10.36
CA LEU A 307 -21.18 -8.81 10.90
C LEU A 307 -20.52 -8.38 12.22
N GLN A 308 -20.47 -7.09 12.53
CA GLN A 308 -19.83 -6.58 13.76
C GLN A 308 -18.38 -7.08 13.93
N LEU A 309 -17.62 -7.09 12.83
CA LEU A 309 -16.25 -7.62 12.80
C LEU A 309 -15.16 -6.53 12.92
N ASP A 310 -15.54 -5.25 13.01
CA ASP A 310 -14.63 -4.09 12.98
C ASP A 310 -13.63 -4.02 14.15
N HIS A 311 -13.65 -5.01 15.04
CA HIS A 311 -12.71 -5.21 16.13
C HIS A 311 -12.26 -6.66 16.35
N CYS A 312 -12.51 -7.55 15.40
CA CYS A 312 -12.25 -8.98 15.59
C CYS A 312 -10.77 -9.31 15.88
N TRP A 313 -9.81 -8.44 15.51
CA TRP A 313 -8.38 -8.60 15.87
C TRP A 313 -8.07 -8.39 17.35
N LYS A 314 -8.97 -7.73 18.10
CA LYS A 314 -8.84 -7.55 19.56
C LYS A 314 -9.42 -8.73 20.34
N MET A 315 -10.16 -9.63 19.69
CA MET A 315 -10.71 -10.83 20.32
C MET A 315 -9.57 -11.68 20.87
N ARG A 316 -9.68 -12.00 22.16
CA ARG A 316 -8.76 -12.91 22.85
C ARG A 316 -9.23 -14.35 22.66
N PRO A 317 -8.30 -15.30 22.45
CA PRO A 317 -8.64 -16.73 22.48
C PRO A 317 -9.39 -17.11 23.76
N MET A 318 -10.41 -17.96 23.66
CA MET A 318 -11.17 -18.45 24.83
C MET A 318 -10.33 -19.36 25.73
N LEU A 319 -9.46 -20.15 25.10
CA LEU A 319 -8.44 -21.00 25.71
C LEU A 319 -7.07 -20.47 25.27
N ASP A 320 -6.23 -20.09 26.24
CA ASP A 320 -4.83 -19.77 25.96
C ASP A 320 -4.02 -21.05 25.66
N GLY A 321 -2.77 -20.89 25.21
CA GLY A 321 -1.94 -22.04 24.84
C GLY A 321 -1.72 -23.06 25.97
N ARG A 322 -1.73 -22.63 27.24
CA ARG A 322 -1.60 -23.54 28.38
C ARG A 322 -2.90 -24.30 28.63
N ALA A 323 -4.02 -23.58 28.58
CA ALA A 323 -5.35 -24.16 28.71
C ALA A 323 -5.63 -25.18 27.60
N LEU A 324 -5.23 -24.90 26.35
CA LEU A 324 -5.35 -25.84 25.23
C LEU A 324 -4.54 -27.12 25.46
N ILE A 325 -3.27 -26.99 25.87
CA ILE A 325 -2.41 -28.14 26.18
C ILE A 325 -3.07 -29.03 27.24
N GLN A 326 -3.64 -28.42 28.28
CA GLN A 326 -4.25 -29.16 29.37
C GLN A 326 -5.60 -29.79 28.98
N ALA A 327 -6.47 -29.05 28.30
CA ALA A 327 -7.82 -29.50 27.93
C ALA A 327 -7.79 -30.63 26.90
N LEU A 328 -6.91 -30.53 25.90
CA LEU A 328 -6.84 -31.45 24.75
C LEU A 328 -5.67 -32.44 24.86
N ASN A 329 -4.91 -32.40 25.95
CA ASN A 329 -3.69 -33.19 26.16
C ASN A 329 -2.69 -33.10 24.98
N LEU A 330 -2.54 -31.90 24.40
CA LEU A 330 -1.71 -31.67 23.22
C LEU A 330 -0.20 -31.66 23.57
N PRO A 331 0.66 -32.18 22.69
CA PRO A 331 2.10 -32.01 22.87
C PRO A 331 2.50 -30.55 22.69
N LYS A 332 3.54 -30.12 23.43
CA LYS A 332 4.11 -28.78 23.25
C LYS A 332 4.73 -28.65 21.86
N GLY A 333 4.51 -27.53 21.18
CA GLY A 333 5.13 -27.26 19.89
C GLY A 333 4.20 -26.58 18.90
N PRO A 334 4.52 -26.63 17.59
CA PRO A 334 3.77 -25.96 16.52
C PRO A 334 2.29 -26.36 16.45
N ILE A 335 1.94 -27.58 16.88
CA ILE A 335 0.55 -28.06 16.91
C ILE A 335 -0.35 -27.18 17.77
N VAL A 336 0.16 -26.60 18.86
CA VAL A 336 -0.63 -25.66 19.69
C VAL A 336 -1.02 -24.43 18.86
N GLY A 337 -0.15 -23.97 17.96
CA GLY A 337 -0.45 -22.89 17.03
C GLY A 337 -1.61 -23.23 16.08
N LEU A 338 -1.63 -24.45 15.53
CA LEU A 338 -2.72 -24.93 14.68
C LEU A 338 -4.08 -24.88 15.41
N PHE A 339 -4.14 -25.36 16.65
CA PHE A 339 -5.37 -25.32 17.45
C PHE A 339 -5.74 -23.89 17.89
N MET A 340 -4.75 -23.03 18.13
CA MET A 340 -5.00 -21.60 18.37
C MET A 340 -5.63 -20.93 17.14
N GLU A 341 -5.16 -21.25 15.94
CA GLU A 341 -5.74 -20.76 14.69
C GLU A 341 -7.15 -21.30 14.47
N GLU A 342 -7.37 -22.60 14.68
CA GLU A 342 -8.68 -23.23 14.53
C GLU A 342 -9.71 -22.66 15.52
N GLN A 343 -9.31 -22.44 16.77
CA GLN A 343 -10.13 -21.75 17.76
C GLN A 343 -10.55 -20.36 17.28
N ILE A 344 -9.62 -19.58 16.71
CA ILE A 344 -9.95 -18.25 16.19
C ILE A 344 -10.97 -18.34 15.03
N LYS A 345 -10.82 -19.31 14.12
CA LYS A 345 -11.81 -19.52 13.04
C LYS A 345 -13.19 -19.84 13.62
N TRP A 346 -13.24 -20.74 14.60
CA TRP A 346 -14.50 -21.10 15.27
C TRP A 346 -15.15 -19.90 15.96
N MET A 347 -14.37 -19.11 16.71
CA MET A 347 -14.84 -17.90 17.39
C MET A 347 -15.36 -16.84 16.41
N LEU A 348 -14.77 -16.74 15.21
CA LEU A 348 -15.28 -15.87 14.16
C LEU A 348 -16.63 -16.32 13.65
N LEU A 349 -16.86 -17.64 13.51
CA LEU A 349 -18.12 -18.21 13.05
C LEU A 349 -19.23 -18.19 14.12
N HIS A 350 -18.86 -18.30 15.40
CA HIS A 350 -19.78 -18.43 16.53
C HIS A 350 -19.57 -17.28 17.53
N PRO A 351 -20.02 -16.04 17.22
CA PRO A 351 -19.78 -14.87 18.06
C PRO A 351 -20.38 -14.99 19.47
N ASP A 352 -21.49 -15.72 19.61
CA ASP A 352 -22.19 -15.96 20.87
C ASP A 352 -21.83 -17.31 21.52
N GLY A 353 -20.85 -18.03 20.96
CA GLY A 353 -20.43 -19.35 21.44
C GLY A 353 -19.76 -19.29 22.81
N THR A 354 -19.96 -20.32 23.62
CA THR A 354 -19.34 -20.43 24.94
C THR A 354 -17.94 -21.03 24.88
N LYS A 355 -17.21 -20.95 26.01
CA LYS A 355 -15.89 -21.57 26.11
C LYS A 355 -15.98 -23.09 26.01
N GLU A 356 -17.05 -23.67 26.56
CA GLU A 356 -17.37 -25.08 26.52
C GLU A 356 -17.63 -25.53 25.08
N ASP A 357 -18.48 -24.82 24.33
CA ASP A 357 -18.75 -25.13 22.91
C ASP A 357 -17.47 -25.08 22.07
N CYS A 358 -16.60 -24.11 22.35
CA CYS A 358 -15.30 -23.99 21.67
C CYS A 358 -14.40 -25.19 21.98
N GLN A 359 -14.37 -25.65 23.22
CA GLN A 359 -13.58 -26.80 23.62
C GLN A 359 -14.08 -28.06 22.91
N ASP A 360 -15.39 -28.29 22.88
CA ASP A 360 -16.01 -29.43 22.21
C ASP A 360 -15.68 -29.46 20.70
N HIS A 361 -15.70 -28.30 20.03
CA HIS A 361 -15.26 -28.18 18.63
C HIS A 361 -13.80 -28.59 18.46
N LEU A 362 -12.91 -28.14 19.33
CA LEU A 362 -11.48 -28.45 19.24
C LEU A 362 -11.19 -29.93 19.52
N GLU A 363 -11.94 -30.58 20.41
CA GLU A 363 -11.87 -32.03 20.64
C GLU A 363 -12.30 -32.81 19.39
N GLN A 364 -13.35 -32.36 18.69
CA GLN A 364 -13.76 -32.96 17.42
C GLN A 364 -12.70 -32.75 16.33
N PHE A 365 -12.13 -31.55 16.24
CA PHE A 365 -11.04 -31.25 15.31
C PHE A 365 -9.81 -32.13 15.57
N GLN A 366 -9.44 -32.36 16.84
CA GLN A 366 -8.34 -33.27 17.19
C GLN A 366 -8.58 -34.70 16.71
N LYS A 367 -9.80 -35.22 16.86
CA LYS A 367 -10.17 -36.56 16.36
C LYS A 367 -10.06 -36.65 14.84
N GLN A 368 -10.45 -35.60 14.11
CA GLN A 368 -10.33 -35.55 12.65
C GLN A 368 -8.87 -35.53 12.18
N GLN A 369 -8.00 -34.76 12.85
CA GLN A 369 -6.57 -34.73 12.55
C GLN A 369 -5.92 -36.11 12.73
N ALA A 370 -6.24 -36.81 13.82
CA ALA A 370 -5.72 -38.15 14.08
C ALA A 370 -6.18 -39.21 13.05
N GLN A 371 -7.32 -39.00 12.37
CA GLN A 371 -7.81 -39.88 11.30
C GLN A 371 -7.16 -39.59 9.94
N GLN A 372 -6.63 -38.38 9.71
CA GLN A 372 -5.94 -38.02 8.47
C GLN A 372 -4.46 -38.45 8.48
N GLU A 373 -3.89 -38.71 9.65
CA GLU A 373 -2.51 -39.20 9.84
C GLU A 373 -2.40 -40.75 9.85
N GLN A 374 -3.53 -41.45 9.83
CA GLN A 374 -3.62 -42.92 9.67
C GLN A 374 -3.89 -43.29 8.22
#